data_AF-A0AAN6YDD0-F1
#
_entry.id   AF-A0AAN6YDD0-F1
#
_cell.length_a   1.000
_cell.length_b   1.000
_cell.length_c   1.000
_cell.angle_alpha   90.00
_cell.angle_beta   90.00
_cell.angle_gamma   90.00
#
_symmetry.space_group_name_H-M   'P 1'
#
loop_
_entity.id
_entity.type
_entity.pdbx_description
1 polymer ?
#
loop_
_entity_poly.entity_id
_entity_poly.type
_entity_poly.pdbx_seq_one_letter_code
_entity_poly.pdbx_strand_id
1 'polypeptide(L)' 'MWLTKASLFLLAAASFVLADFPYTGPCSDKVCGASGKPCRTGLNCVPWPTFERSERKGCTCSYM' A
#
# COMPACT_ATOMS: atom_id res chain seq x y z
N MET A 1 42.44 -32.45 -22.31
CA MET A 1 41.53 -32.11 -21.21
C MET A 1 41.25 -30.61 -21.25
N TRP A 2 40.18 -30.19 -21.93
CA TRP A 2 39.71 -28.80 -21.92
C TRP A 2 38.40 -28.78 -21.13
N LEU A 3 38.50 -28.55 -19.82
CA LEU A 3 37.35 -28.30 -18.96
C LEU A 3 36.88 -26.86 -19.20
N THR A 4 36.04 -26.64 -20.21
CA THR A 4 35.21 -25.43 -20.25
C THR A 4 34.01 -25.65 -19.33
N LYS A 5 34.26 -25.36 -18.05
CA LYS A 5 33.31 -25.11 -16.96
C LYS A 5 31.96 -24.66 -17.52
N ALA A 6 30.95 -25.51 -17.36
CA ALA A 6 29.55 -25.15 -17.54
C ALA A 6 29.25 -23.95 -16.62
N SER A 7 29.09 -22.77 -17.20
CA SER A 7 28.61 -21.58 -16.49
C SER A 7 27.21 -21.88 -15.96
N LEU A 8 27.12 -22.14 -14.66
CA LEU A 8 25.86 -22.13 -13.94
C LEU A 8 25.28 -20.72 -14.02
N PHE A 9 24.22 -20.58 -14.82
CA PHE A 9 23.34 -19.42 -14.80
C PHE A 9 22.70 -19.34 -13.40
N LEU A 10 23.26 -18.48 -12.54
CA LEU A 10 22.62 -18.05 -11.30
C LEU A 10 21.35 -17.27 -11.66
N LEU A 11 20.18 -17.91 -11.56
CA LEU A 11 18.91 -17.18 -11.48
C LEU A 11 18.84 -16.50 -10.10
N ALA A 12 19.22 -15.23 -10.05
CA ALA A 12 18.93 -14.37 -8.90
C ALA A 12 17.43 -14.05 -8.89
N ALA A 13 16.68 -14.69 -8.00
CA ALA A 13 15.28 -14.32 -7.73
C ALA A 13 15.27 -12.96 -7.01
N ALA A 14 14.96 -11.89 -7.73
CA ALA A 14 14.76 -10.57 -7.12
C ALA A 14 13.42 -10.56 -6.37
N SER A 15 13.47 -10.63 -5.04
CA SER A 15 12.31 -10.42 -4.18
C SER A 15 12.06 -8.91 -4.05
N PHE A 16 11.06 -8.39 -4.75
CA PHE A 16 10.62 -7.00 -4.58
C PHE A 16 9.83 -6.91 -3.26
N VAL A 17 10.42 -6.31 -2.23
CA VAL A 17 9.68 -5.92 -1.02
C VAL A 17 8.83 -4.71 -1.39
N LEU A 18 7.51 -4.88 -1.45
CA LEU A 18 6.56 -3.76 -1.52
C LEU A 18 6.68 -2.99 -0.20
N ALA A 19 7.34 -1.84 -0.23
CA ALA A 19 7.42 -0.94 0.91
C ALA A 19 6.03 -0.35 1.18
N ASP A 20 5.42 -0.71 2.30
CA ASP A 20 4.25 -0.02 2.85
C ASP A 20 4.69 1.36 3.38
N PHE A 21 4.60 2.39 2.55
CA PHE A 21 4.80 3.76 3.01
C PHE A 21 3.59 4.21 3.84
N PRO A 22 3.80 4.83 5.01
CA PRO A 22 2.71 5.37 5.81
C PRO A 22 1.95 6.43 4.98
N TYR A 23 0.62 6.40 5.08
CA TYR A 23 -0.23 7.31 4.34
C TYR A 23 -0.15 8.72 4.94
N THR A 24 0.37 9.67 4.17
CA THR A 24 0.59 11.07 4.60
C THR A 24 -0.40 12.06 4.02
N GLY A 25 -1.27 11.64 3.09
CA GLY A 25 -2.24 12.51 2.42
C GLY A 25 -3.45 12.89 3.30
N PRO A 26 -4.21 13.93 2.91
CA PRO A 26 -5.52 14.19 3.50
C PRO A 26 -6.56 13.20 2.98
N CYS A 27 -7.47 12.75 3.86
CA CYS A 27 -8.63 12.00 3.44
C CYS A 27 -9.58 12.91 2.64
N SER A 28 -9.98 12.46 1.45
CA SER A 28 -10.95 13.14 0.61
C SER A 28 -12.28 12.41 0.65
N ASP A 29 -13.35 13.16 0.84
CA ASP A 29 -14.74 12.73 0.74
C ASP A 29 -15.12 12.23 -0.66
N LYS A 30 -14.43 12.69 -1.71
CA LYS A 30 -14.68 12.30 -3.10
C LYS A 30 -13.97 11.01 -3.52
N VAL A 31 -12.81 10.72 -2.94
CA VAL A 31 -11.96 9.56 -3.26
C VAL A 31 -11.47 8.95 -1.95
N CYS A 32 -12.27 8.04 -1.38
CA CYS A 32 -12.00 7.45 -0.08
C CYS A 32 -11.69 5.94 -0.17
N GLY A 33 -10.73 5.50 0.64
CA GLY A 33 -10.34 4.10 0.77
C GLY A 33 -9.69 3.49 -0.47
N ALA A 34 -9.40 2.19 -0.38
CA ALA A 34 -8.74 1.44 -1.45
C ALA A 34 -9.56 1.41 -2.75
N SER A 35 -10.89 1.57 -2.66
CA SER A 35 -11.78 1.61 -3.82
C SER A 35 -11.78 2.97 -4.53
N GLY A 36 -11.23 4.03 -3.90
CA GLY A 36 -11.20 5.38 -4.48
C GLY A 36 -12.57 5.96 -4.78
N LYS A 37 -13.61 5.52 -4.06
CA LYS A 37 -15.00 5.93 -4.28
C LYS A 37 -15.44 6.94 -3.20
N PRO A 38 -16.42 7.79 -3.51
CA PRO A 38 -17.05 8.62 -2.48
C PRO A 38 -17.74 7.73 -1.44
N CYS A 39 -17.75 8.18 -0.20
CA CYS A 39 -18.51 7.53 0.86
C CYS A 39 -20.02 7.66 0.61
N ARG A 40 -20.78 6.66 1.06
CA ARG A 40 -22.25 6.73 1.01
C ARG A 40 -22.75 7.86 1.92
N THR A 41 -23.95 8.36 1.63
CA THR A 41 -24.63 9.36 2.48
C THR A 41 -24.64 8.92 3.94
N GLY A 42 -24.19 9.80 4.85
CA GLY A 42 -24.11 9.53 6.29
C GLY A 42 -22.79 8.90 6.75
N LEU A 43 -21.83 8.68 5.86
CA LEU A 43 -20.47 8.23 6.20
C LEU A 43 -19.45 9.31 5.89
N ASN A 44 -18.46 9.45 6.77
CA ASN A 44 -17.34 10.35 6.59
C ASN A 44 -16.08 9.57 6.18
N CYS A 45 -15.26 10.18 5.32
CA CYS A 45 -13.95 9.63 5.00
C CYS A 45 -12.96 9.99 6.11
N VAL A 46 -12.53 9.00 6.88
CA VAL A 46 -11.66 9.19 8.05
C VAL A 46 -10.36 8.41 7.92
N PRO A 47 -9.28 8.82 8.62
CA PRO A 47 -8.05 8.05 8.68
C PRO A 47 -8.26 6.62 9.18
N TRP A 48 -7.51 5.67 8.62
CA TRP A 48 -7.54 4.25 9.00
C TRP A 48 -6.12 3.69 9.23
N PRO A 49 -5.92 2.77 10.20
CA PRO A 49 -6.88 2.31 11.21
C PRO A 49 -7.03 3.27 12.40
N THR A 50 -6.10 4.19 12.57
CA THR A 50 -6.08 5.16 13.67
C THR A 50 -5.95 6.59 13.14
N PHE A 51 -6.25 7.56 13.99
CA PHE A 51 -6.01 8.98 13.70
C PHE A 51 -4.54 9.37 13.86
N GLU A 52 -3.71 8.51 14.46
CA GLU A 52 -2.30 8.78 14.69
C GLU A 52 -1.53 8.79 13.36
N ARG A 53 -0.90 9.91 13.01
CA ARG A 53 -0.37 10.14 11.65
C ARG A 53 0.66 9.09 11.23
N SER A 54 1.49 8.63 12.15
CA SER A 54 2.53 7.63 11.91
C SER A 54 1.97 6.23 11.64
N GLU A 55 0.75 5.95 12.08
CA GLU A 55 0.12 4.62 11.94
C GLU A 55 -0.93 4.57 10.83
N ARG A 56 -1.23 5.71 10.20
CA ARG A 56 -2.17 5.78 9.09
C ARG A 56 -1.68 4.96 7.92
N LYS A 57 -2.56 4.09 7.43
CA LYS A 57 -2.36 3.29 6.22
C LYS A 57 -3.22 3.75 5.06
N GLY A 58 -4.18 4.64 5.33
CA GLY A 58 -5.08 5.19 4.32
C GLY A 58 -6.28 5.87 4.97
N CYS A 59 -7.37 5.88 4.23
CA CYS A 59 -8.66 6.37 4.69
C CYS A 59 -9.72 5.27 4.54
N THR A 60 -10.82 5.38 5.29
CA THR A 60 -11.98 4.51 5.15
C THR A 60 -13.26 5.29 5.35
N CYS A 61 -14.38 4.78 4.86
CA CYS A 61 -15.69 5.33 5.16
C CYS A 61 -16.17 4.78 6.51
N SER A 62 -16.35 5.66 7.49
CA SER A 62 -16.89 5.30 8.81
C SER A 62 -18.09 6.17 9.14
N TYR A 63 -18.98 5.62 9.96
CA TYR A 63 -19.89 6.45 10.74
C TYR A 63 -19.03 7.25 11.72
N MET A 64 -19.29 8.54 11.82
CA MET A 64 -18.61 9.44 12.74
C MET A 64 -19.55 9.80 13.88
#